data_AF-A0A7C3HKI5-F1
#
_entry.id   AF-A0A7C3HKI5-F1
#
_cell.length_a   1.000
_cell.length_b   1.000
_cell.length_c   1.000
_cell.angle_alpha   90.00
_cell.angle_beta   90.00
_cell.angle_gamma   90.00
#
_symmetry.space_group_name_H-M   'P 1'
#
loop_
_entity.id
_entity.type
_entity.pdbx_description
1 polymer ?
#
loop_
_entity_poly.entity_id
_entity_poly.type
_entity_poly.pdbx_seq_one_letter_code
_entity_poly.pdbx_strand_id
1 'polypeptide(L)' 'MEQTRRVRIGIMPQEKIRQRMLDIAAGEYKPAPDEPVIWFTSMRSLAEVLSDENRALLRVIRESEPDS' A
#
# COMPACT_ATOMS: atom_id res chain seq x y z
N MET A 1 -10.84 -22.56 3.53
CA MET A 1 -11.37 -21.32 4.13
C MET A 1 -10.48 -20.20 3.65
N GLU A 2 -11.01 -19.26 2.87
CA GLU A 2 -10.23 -18.10 2.38
C GLU A 2 -9.85 -17.24 3.60
N GLN A 3 -8.55 -17.11 3.89
CA GLN A 3 -8.12 -16.28 5.01
C GLN A 3 -8.23 -14.82 4.60
N THR A 4 -9.27 -14.13 5.07
CA THR A 4 -9.38 -12.67 4.95
C THR A 4 -8.29 -12.01 5.80
N ARG A 5 -7.13 -11.77 5.19
CA ARG A 5 -6.04 -11.01 5.80
C ARG A 5 -6.42 -9.53 5.80
N ARG A 6 -6.76 -8.98 6.96
CA ARG A 6 -6.99 -7.54 7.12
C ARG A 6 -5.65 -6.80 7.04
N VAL A 7 -5.56 -5.81 6.16
CA VAL A 7 -4.37 -4.96 5.99
C VAL A 7 -4.69 -3.56 6.51
N ARG A 8 -3.77 -2.97 7.27
CA ARG A 8 -3.87 -1.55 7.66
C ARG A 8 -3.19 -0.70 6.58
N ILE A 9 -3.91 0.31 6.10
CA ILE A 9 -3.43 1.27 5.10
C ILE A 9 -3.32 2.63 5.77
N GLY A 10 -2.18 3.29 5.58
CA GLY A 10 -1.92 4.62 6.11
C GLY A 10 -2.08 5.69 5.03
N ILE A 11 -2.53 6.88 5.42
CA ILE A 11 -2.64 8.04 4.53
C ILE A 11 -1.75 9.16 5.08
N MET A 12 -0.80 9.63 4.29
CA MET A 12 0.00 10.81 4.62
C MET A 12 0.58 11.47 3.37
N PRO A 13 0.89 12.78 3.39
CA PRO A 13 1.51 13.46 2.25
C PRO A 13 2.82 12.80 1.81
N GLN A 14 3.14 12.88 0.51
CA GLN A 14 4.32 12.24 -0.09
C GLN A 14 5.63 12.59 0.62
N GLU A 15 5.81 13.84 1.04
CA GLU A 15 7.00 14.27 1.78
C GLU A 15 7.17 13.50 3.09
N LYS A 16 6.08 13.25 3.81
CA LYS A 16 6.12 12.45 5.05
C LYS A 16 6.37 10.98 4.79
N ILE A 17 5.83 10.42 3.70
CA ILE A 17 6.17 9.06 3.26
C ILE A 17 7.67 8.96 3.01
N ARG A 18 8.23 9.91 2.27
CA ARG A 18 9.66 9.97 1.96
C ARG A 18 10.51 10.08 3.21
N GLN A 19 10.18 11.00 4.11
CA GLN A 19 10.92 11.18 5.36
C GLN A 19 10.89 9.90 6.20
N ARG A 20 9.70 9.29 6.38
CA ARG A 20 9.55 8.02 7.09
C ARG A 20 10.44 6.93 6.48
N MET A 21 10.51 6.82 5.15
CA MET A 21 11.39 5.84 4.49
C MET A 21 12.88 6.10 4.79
N LEU A 22 13.30 7.36 4.80
CA LEU A 22 14.68 7.73 5.14
C LEU A 22 15.00 7.41 6.60
N ASP A 23 14.09 7.72 7.53
CA ASP A 23 14.28 7.45 8.95
C ASP A 23 14.37 5.93 9.24
N ILE A 24 13.60 5.11 8.51
CA ILE A 24 13.71 3.65 8.58
C ILE A 24 15.07 3.17 8.07
N ALA A 25 15.49 3.67 6.91
CA ALA A 25 16.77 3.28 6.33
C ALA A 25 17.96 3.71 7.19
N ALA A 26 17.84 4.84 7.89
CA ALA A 26 18.83 5.33 8.85
C ALA A 26 18.84 4.56 10.18
N GLY A 27 17.77 3.80 10.49
CA GLY A 27 17.61 3.12 11.77
C GLY A 27 17.04 3.99 12.90
N GLU A 28 16.75 5.25 12.62
CA GLU A 28 16.14 6.22 13.56
C GLU A 28 14.67 5.89 13.84
N TYR A 29 13.99 5.22 12.90
CA TYR A 29 12.61 4.78 13.05
C TYR A 29 12.46 3.29 12.78
N LYS A 30 11.88 2.57 13.75
CA LYS A 30 11.54 1.15 13.61
C LYS A 30 10.00 0.99 13.59
N PRO A 31 9.41 0.60 12.44
CA PRO A 31 7.98 0.39 12.33
C PRO A 31 7.45 -0.64 13.33
N ALA A 32 6.32 -0.33 13.94
CA ALA A 32 5.65 -1.29 14.82
C ALA A 32 4.99 -2.42 13.99
N PRO A 33 4.83 -3.64 14.54
CA PRO A 33 4.19 -4.75 13.84
C PRO A 33 2.75 -4.45 13.41
N ASP A 34 2.09 -3.51 14.08
CA ASP A 34 0.74 -3.09 13.81
C ASP A 34 0.62 -1.81 12.95
N GLU A 35 1.73 -1.19 12.58
CA GLU A 35 1.71 -0.01 11.72
C GLU A 35 1.33 -0.36 10.26
N PRO A 36 0.69 0.57 9.52
CA PRO A 36 0.52 0.39 8.09
C PRO A 36 1.83 0.15 7.35
N VAL A 37 1.82 -0.89 6.50
CA VAL A 37 2.93 -1.19 5.58
C VAL A 37 2.74 -0.45 4.25
N ILE A 38 1.48 -0.24 3.86
CA ILE A 38 1.10 0.42 2.60
C ILE A 38 0.65 1.84 2.91
N TRP A 39 1.23 2.82 2.20
CA TRP A 39 0.98 4.24 2.39
C TRP A 39 0.51 4.91 1.10
N PHE A 40 -0.59 5.64 1.18
CA PHE A 40 -1.11 6.47 0.08
C PHE A 40 -0.98 7.96 0.42
N THR A 41 -0.87 8.78 -0.63
CA THR A 41 -0.78 10.24 -0.49
C THR A 41 -2.12 10.89 -0.12
N SER A 42 -3.24 10.22 -0.42
CA SER A 42 -4.58 10.72 -0.13
C SER A 42 -5.63 9.59 -0.14
N MET A 43 -6.79 9.88 0.46
CA MET A 43 -7.97 9.01 0.38
C MET A 43 -8.51 8.86 -1.05
N ARG A 44 -8.35 9.90 -1.89
CA ARG A 44 -8.75 9.85 -3.30
C ARG A 44 -7.97 8.78 -4.06
N SER A 45 -6.64 8.81 -3.93
CA SER A 45 -5.77 7.83 -4.58
C SER A 45 -6.06 6.40 -4.11
N LEU A 46 -6.40 6.21 -2.83
CA LEU A 46 -6.87 4.92 -2.33
C LEU A 46 -8.19 4.49 -2.99
N ALA A 47 -9.18 5.40 -3.06
CA ALA A 47 -10.49 5.09 -3.65
C ALA A 47 -10.39 4.73 -5.13
N GLU A 48 -9.51 5.38 -5.88
CA GLU A 48 -9.25 5.08 -7.30
C GLU A 48 -8.76 3.64 -7.47
N VAL A 49 -7.83 3.16 -6.65
CA VAL A 49 -7.37 1.75 -6.68
C VAL A 49 -8.48 0.77 -6.32
N LEU A 50 -9.39 1.17 -5.44
CA LEU A 50 -10.54 0.36 -5.05
C LEU A 50 -11.69 0.39 -6.06
N SER A 51 -11.60 1.17 -7.14
CA SER A 51 -12.60 1.17 -8.20
C SER A 51 -12.72 -0.21 -8.88
N ASP A 52 -13.89 -0.51 -9.42
CA ASP A 52 -14.16 -1.80 -10.07
C ASP A 52 -13.24 -2.04 -11.28
N GLU A 53 -12.89 -0.97 -12.01
CA GLU A 53 -11.98 -1.04 -13.15
C GLU A 53 -10.56 -1.43 -12.73
N ASN A 54 -9.99 -0.78 -11.72
CA ASN A 54 -8.67 -1.15 -11.21
C ASN A 54 -8.67 -2.54 -10.58
N ARG A 55 -9.76 -2.94 -9.90
CA ARG A 55 -9.91 -4.31 -9.39
C ARG A 55 -9.98 -5.34 -10.51
N ALA A 56 -10.67 -5.04 -11.61
CA ALA A 56 -10.73 -5.93 -12.77
C ALA A 56 -9.34 -6.07 -13.42
N LEU A 57 -8.61 -4.97 -13.58
CA LEU A 57 -7.25 -5.00 -14.09
C LEU A 57 -6.31 -5.80 -13.18
N LEU A 58 -6.35 -5.58 -11.86
CA LEU A 58 -5.54 -6.33 -10.90
C LEU A 58 -5.85 -7.83 -10.92
N ARG A 59 -7.09 -8.23 -11.21
CA ARG A 59 -7.43 -9.65 -11.42
C ARG A 59 -6.75 -10.20 -12.66
N VAL A 60 -6.82 -9.47 -13.78
CA VAL A 60 -6.16 -9.87 -15.03
C VAL A 60 -4.65 -10.00 -14.82
N ILE A 61 -3.99 -9.01 -14.21
CA ILE A 61 -2.54 -9.05 -13.92
C ILE A 61 -2.18 -10.29 -13.10
N ARG A 62 -2.99 -10.62 -12.08
CA ARG A 62 -2.78 -11.80 -11.24
C ARG A 62 -2.97 -13.10 -12.02
N GLU A 63 -3.93 -13.16 -12.92
CA GLU A 63 -4.25 -14.37 -13.71
C GLU A 63 -3.28 -14.56 -14.87
N SER A 64 -2.78 -13.48 -15.46
CA SER A 64 -1.90 -13.52 -16.62
C SER A 64 -0.43 -13.67 -16.25
N GLU A 65 -0.06 -13.49 -14.98
CA GLU A 65 1.33 -13.50 -14.45
C GLU A 65 2.34 -12.96 -15.47
N PRO A 66 2.16 -11.71 -15.95
CA PRO A 66 2.94 -11.23 -17.07
C PRO A 66 4.42 -11.13 -16.67
N ASP A 67 5.30 -11.62 -17.53
CA ASP A 67 6.73 -11.43 -17.36
C ASP A 67 7.03 -9.92 -17.28
N SER A 68 7.74 -9.52 -16.22
CA SER A 68 8.10 -8.13 -15.93
C SER A 68 9.37 -7.70 -16.64
#